data_AF-S9XEV6-F1
#
_entry.id   AF-S9XEV6-F1
#
_cell.length_a   1.000
_cell.length_b   1.000
_cell.length_c   1.000
_cell.angle_alpha   90.00
_cell.angle_beta   90.00
_cell.angle_gamma   90.00
#
_symmetry.space_group_name_H-M   'P 1'
#
loop_
_entity.id
_entity.type
_entity.pdbx_description
1 polymer ?
#
loop_
_entity_poly.entity_id
_entity_poly.type
_entity_poly.pdbx_seq_one_letter_code
_entity_poly.pdbx_strand_id
1 'polypeptide(L)'
;MYPFSKKLLLSKFFSSVFVFCIPSIGEHLYLVSLNHFIHKLSFVSFKMMLSKLVLFAFVTYSMAIQITNPTTFEQWKTGEDHTITWNFVNTDKDIVGIYLSNYFRYPPFTKFLATVSVSDGSYTTDTTNWPTGGGYRINIGNPKHDEEIYAQSEEFILTAPGA
;
A
#
# COMPACT_ATOMS: atom_id res chain seq x y z
N MET A 1 -22.95 42.36 13.43
CA MET A 1 -23.07 43.54 12.53
C MET A 1 -21.73 43.70 11.81
N TYR A 2 -21.73 43.63 10.47
CA TYR A 2 -20.59 43.92 9.56
C TYR A 2 -19.97 45.31 9.83
N PRO A 3 -18.78 45.72 9.29
CA PRO A 3 -18.10 45.23 8.07
C PRO A 3 -16.53 45.20 8.02
N PHE A 4 -16.04 44.47 7.00
CA PHE A 4 -15.07 44.81 5.94
C PHE A 4 -14.05 46.00 6.06
N SER A 5 -12.77 45.65 5.80
CA SER A 5 -11.72 46.35 4.99
C SER A 5 -11.20 47.75 5.37
N LYS A 6 -9.86 47.88 5.48
CA LYS A 6 -9.04 48.82 4.66
C LYS A 6 -7.52 48.68 4.87
N LYS A 7 -6.80 48.80 3.75
CA LYS A 7 -5.36 49.06 3.58
C LYS A 7 -4.83 50.14 4.54
N LEU A 8 -3.58 50.00 4.98
CA LEU A 8 -2.79 51.16 5.44
C LEU A 8 -1.42 51.20 4.73
N LEU A 9 -1.08 52.43 4.35
CA LEU A 9 -0.02 52.90 3.50
C LEU A 9 1.21 53.35 4.33
N LEU A 10 2.40 53.19 3.73
CA LEU A 10 3.54 54.12 3.66
C LEU A 10 4.44 54.52 4.86
N SER A 11 5.72 54.68 4.46
CA SER A 11 6.81 55.57 4.95
C SER A 11 7.75 54.95 6.01
N LYS A 12 9.08 55.11 5.97
CA LYS A 12 9.91 56.28 5.63
C LYS A 12 11.34 55.93 5.14
N PHE A 13 11.91 56.90 4.43
CA PHE A 13 13.30 57.14 4.00
C PHE A 13 14.30 57.37 5.16
N PHE A 14 15.60 57.17 4.91
CA PHE A 14 16.76 58.05 5.23
C PHE A 14 17.97 57.54 4.40
N SER A 15 18.37 58.18 3.30
CA SER A 15 19.31 59.32 3.16
C SER A 15 20.78 59.01 3.49
N SER A 16 21.63 59.09 2.46
CA SER A 16 22.78 60.00 2.48
C SER A 16 23.34 60.19 1.06
N VAL A 17 23.46 61.46 0.67
CA VAL A 17 24.07 61.95 -0.57
C VAL A 17 25.35 62.69 -0.18
N PHE A 18 26.44 62.47 -0.92
CA PHE A 18 27.58 63.38 -0.97
C PHE A 18 27.95 63.60 -2.44
N VAL A 19 28.18 64.86 -2.82
CA VAL A 19 28.53 65.31 -4.20
C VAL A 19 29.82 66.13 -4.16
N PHE A 20 30.48 66.16 -5.33
CA PHE A 20 31.59 67.02 -5.85
C PHE A 20 33.00 66.38 -5.78
N CYS A 21 33.90 66.47 -6.77
CA CYS A 21 33.96 67.15 -8.08
C CYS A 21 35.04 66.45 -8.98
N ILE A 22 35.05 66.73 -10.29
CA ILE A 22 35.74 66.03 -11.40
C ILE A 22 37.27 66.35 -11.49
N PRO A 23 38.10 65.47 -12.10
CA PRO A 23 38.77 65.88 -13.35
C PRO A 23 38.79 64.82 -14.48
N SER A 24 38.41 65.29 -15.67
CA SER A 24 39.00 65.07 -17.00
C SER A 24 39.12 63.64 -17.61
N ILE A 25 38.31 63.46 -18.68
CA ILE A 25 38.50 62.63 -19.89
C ILE A 25 38.33 61.10 -19.76
N GLY A 26 37.30 60.56 -20.43
CA GLY A 26 37.23 59.14 -20.79
C GLY A 26 35.82 58.58 -20.89
N GLU A 27 35.04 59.06 -21.84
CA GLU A 27 33.64 58.71 -22.07
C GLU A 27 33.39 57.30 -22.69
N HIS A 28 32.18 56.79 -22.41
CA HIS A 28 31.28 56.12 -23.37
C HIS A 28 31.19 54.59 -23.59
N LEU A 29 31.96 53.69 -22.95
CA LEU A 29 31.88 52.25 -23.32
C LEU A 29 31.38 51.22 -22.28
N TYR A 30 31.08 51.58 -21.04
CA TYR A 30 30.79 50.57 -20.00
C TYR A 30 29.31 50.27 -19.69
N LEU A 31 28.35 51.09 -20.11
CA LEU A 31 26.95 50.94 -19.65
C LEU A 31 26.07 49.95 -20.45
N VAL A 32 26.54 49.40 -21.58
CA VAL A 32 25.73 48.44 -22.38
C VAL A 32 26.03 46.97 -22.04
N SER A 33 27.19 46.67 -21.43
CA SER A 33 27.64 45.29 -21.23
C SER A 33 27.08 44.56 -20.00
N LEU A 34 26.46 45.25 -19.02
CA LEU A 34 26.05 44.61 -17.76
C LEU A 34 24.59 44.10 -17.76
N ASN A 35 23.73 44.61 -18.64
CA ASN A 35 22.31 44.21 -18.67
C ASN A 35 22.04 42.84 -19.32
N HIS A 36 22.98 42.30 -20.09
CA HIS A 36 22.83 40.97 -20.70
C HIS A 36 23.36 39.83 -19.83
N PHE A 37 24.05 40.11 -18.72
CA PHE A 37 24.63 39.06 -17.89
C PHE A 37 23.76 38.66 -16.69
N ILE A 38 22.88 39.53 -16.19
CA ILE A 38 22.07 39.24 -15.00
C ILE A 38 20.82 38.40 -15.30
N HIS A 39 20.33 38.35 -16.54
CA HIS A 39 19.17 37.53 -16.89
C HIS A 39 19.46 36.04 -17.13
N LYS A 40 20.73 35.65 -17.37
CA LYS A 40 21.06 34.25 -17.65
C LYS A 40 21.34 33.42 -16.40
N LEU A 41 21.71 34.05 -15.28
CA LEU A 41 21.98 33.35 -14.02
C LEU A 41 20.72 33.07 -13.18
N SER A 42 19.63 33.82 -13.39
CA SER A 42 18.36 33.59 -12.68
C SER A 42 17.60 32.36 -13.18
N PHE A 43 17.81 31.94 -14.44
CA PHE A 43 17.15 30.77 -15.02
C PHE A 43 17.79 29.43 -14.64
N VAL A 44 19.10 29.40 -14.36
CA VAL A 44 19.79 28.15 -14.00
C VAL A 44 19.51 27.76 -12.54
N SER A 45 19.35 28.74 -11.65
CA SER A 45 19.10 28.47 -10.22
C SER A 45 17.65 28.06 -9.92
N PHE A 46 16.66 28.52 -10.70
CA PHE A 46 15.27 28.07 -10.54
C PHE A 46 15.05 26.64 -11.07
N LYS A 47 15.80 26.23 -12.11
CA LYS A 47 15.78 24.86 -12.65
C LYS A 47 16.40 23.83 -11.69
N MET A 48 17.36 24.25 -10.87
CA MET A 48 17.92 23.39 -9.80
C MET A 48 17.08 23.34 -8.53
N MET A 49 16.05 24.17 -8.38
CA MET A 49 15.10 24.05 -7.26
C MET A 49 13.88 23.18 -7.59
N LEU A 50 13.73 22.75 -8.85
CA LEU A 50 12.77 21.72 -9.26
C LEU A 50 13.36 20.30 -9.23
N SER A 51 14.59 20.09 -8.73
CA SER A 51 15.16 18.74 -8.59
C SER A 51 14.75 18.04 -7.29
N LYS A 52 13.97 18.70 -6.42
CA LYS A 52 13.28 18.05 -5.30
C LYS A 52 11.96 17.42 -5.78
N LEU A 53 11.98 16.78 -6.95
CA LEU A 53 10.88 15.92 -7.36
C LEU A 53 10.90 14.73 -6.41
N VAL A 54 10.01 14.78 -5.43
CA VAL A 54 9.87 13.81 -4.36
C VAL A 54 9.50 12.46 -4.99
N LEU A 55 10.47 11.54 -5.06
CA LEU A 55 10.20 10.13 -5.33
C LEU A 55 9.67 9.50 -4.04
N PHE A 56 8.37 9.66 -3.77
CA PHE A 56 7.67 8.71 -2.92
C PHE A 56 7.53 7.42 -3.72
N ALA A 57 8.48 6.50 -3.55
CA ALA A 57 8.27 5.13 -3.93
C ALA A 57 7.15 4.56 -3.04
N PHE A 58 5.92 4.50 -3.56
CA PHE A 58 4.88 3.68 -2.96
C PHE A 58 5.29 2.22 -3.13
N VAL A 59 6.02 1.68 -2.15
CA VAL A 59 6.08 0.22 -1.97
C VAL A 59 4.71 -0.17 -1.45
N THR A 60 3.76 -0.44 -2.35
CA THR A 60 2.50 -1.08 -1.98
C THR A 60 2.87 -2.53 -1.67
N TYR A 61 3.12 -2.85 -0.41
CA TYR A 61 3.17 -4.26 -0.03
C TYR A 61 1.72 -4.76 -0.07
N SER A 62 1.32 -5.37 -1.19
CA SER A 62 0.06 -6.09 -1.26
C SER A 62 0.22 -7.30 -0.35
N MET A 63 -0.18 -7.19 0.92
CA MET A 63 -0.39 -8.36 1.76
C MET A 63 -1.55 -9.11 1.12
N ALA A 64 -1.30 -10.25 0.48
CA ALA A 64 -2.39 -11.08 -0.02
C ALA A 64 -3.17 -11.68 1.17
N ILE A 65 -4.33 -12.28 0.90
CA ILE A 65 -5.07 -13.09 1.87
C ILE A 65 -4.09 -14.04 2.58
N GLN A 66 -4.12 -14.05 3.91
CA GLN A 66 -3.27 -14.91 4.74
C GLN A 66 -4.13 -15.72 5.68
N ILE A 67 -4.20 -17.03 5.48
CA ILE A 67 -4.90 -17.93 6.40
C ILE A 67 -4.09 -18.03 7.69
N THR A 68 -4.72 -17.67 8.81
CA THR A 68 -4.12 -17.67 10.15
C THR A 68 -4.52 -18.87 10.99
N ASN A 69 -5.62 -19.55 10.63
CA ASN A 69 -6.04 -20.82 11.22
C ASN A 69 -6.66 -21.72 10.15
N PRO A 70 -6.29 -23.01 10.04
CA PRO A 70 -5.42 -23.77 10.96
C PRO A 70 -3.92 -23.44 10.84
N THR A 71 -3.18 -23.71 11.91
CA THR A 71 -1.73 -23.55 12.00
C THR A 71 -0.99 -24.87 11.72
N THR A 72 0.34 -24.80 11.58
CA THR A 72 1.17 -25.97 11.25
C THR A 72 1.01 -27.09 12.28
N PHE A 73 0.63 -28.28 11.81
CA PHE A 73 0.41 -29.51 12.58
C PHE A 73 -0.64 -29.39 13.69
N GLU A 74 -1.51 -28.39 13.62
CA GLU A 74 -2.69 -28.33 14.47
C GLU A 74 -3.57 -29.56 14.25
N GLN A 75 -4.23 -30.01 15.31
CA GLN A 75 -5.11 -31.17 15.26
C GLN A 75 -6.56 -30.71 15.36
N TRP A 76 -7.31 -30.95 14.30
CA TRP A 76 -8.74 -30.77 14.28
C TRP A 76 -9.42 -32.11 14.40
N LYS A 77 -10.16 -32.28 15.49
CA LYS A 77 -11.00 -33.45 15.67
C LYS A 77 -12.22 -33.33 14.76
N THR A 78 -12.47 -34.36 13.96
CA THR A 78 -13.68 -34.40 13.13
C THR A 78 -14.91 -34.68 13.99
N GLY A 79 -16.09 -34.25 13.54
CA GLY A 79 -17.33 -34.38 14.32
C GLY A 79 -17.72 -33.15 15.14
N GLU A 80 -16.97 -32.05 15.03
CA GLU A 80 -17.27 -30.78 15.70
C GLU A 80 -16.99 -29.57 14.79
N ASP A 81 -17.40 -28.39 15.24
CA ASP A 81 -17.20 -27.16 14.51
C ASP A 81 -15.78 -26.63 14.70
N HIS A 82 -15.12 -26.28 13.60
CA HIS A 82 -13.82 -25.62 13.60
C HIS A 82 -13.89 -24.29 12.85
N THR A 83 -13.09 -23.32 13.27
CA THR A 83 -13.09 -21.97 12.67
C THR A 83 -11.83 -21.73 11.86
N ILE A 84 -12.01 -21.50 10.57
CA ILE A 84 -10.98 -21.01 9.65
C ILE A 84 -10.89 -19.50 9.84
N THR A 85 -9.68 -18.94 9.94
CA THR A 85 -9.48 -17.49 10.05
C THR A 85 -8.44 -17.00 9.06
N TRP A 86 -8.58 -15.75 8.61
CA TRP A 86 -7.62 -15.13 7.71
C TRP A 86 -7.53 -13.61 7.90
N ASN A 87 -6.38 -13.07 7.52
CA ASN A 87 -6.20 -11.64 7.28
C ASN A 87 -6.39 -11.34 5.79
N PHE A 88 -6.81 -10.13 5.47
CA PHE A 88 -6.98 -9.64 4.10
C PHE A 88 -6.63 -8.15 4.02
N VAL A 89 -6.46 -7.65 2.80
CA VAL A 89 -6.36 -6.21 2.50
C VAL A 89 -7.40 -5.78 1.49
N ASN A 90 -7.59 -4.48 1.35
CA ASN A 90 -8.59 -3.89 0.47
C ASN A 90 -8.34 -4.07 -1.03
N THR A 91 -7.22 -4.68 -1.44
CA THR A 91 -6.94 -5.05 -2.83
C THR A 91 -7.28 -6.52 -3.14
N ASP A 92 -7.67 -7.31 -2.15
CA ASP A 92 -8.12 -8.69 -2.35
C ASP A 92 -9.52 -8.76 -2.98
N LYS A 93 -9.92 -9.96 -3.43
CA LYS A 93 -11.27 -10.21 -3.96
C LYS A 93 -12.31 -10.10 -2.85
N ASP A 94 -13.43 -9.40 -3.11
CA ASP A 94 -14.51 -9.26 -2.12
C ASP A 94 -15.18 -10.59 -1.75
N ILE A 95 -15.28 -11.51 -2.71
CA ILE A 95 -15.95 -12.81 -2.59
C ILE A 95 -14.98 -13.93 -2.97
N VAL A 96 -14.87 -14.94 -2.12
CA VAL A 96 -13.93 -16.05 -2.27
C VAL A 96 -14.58 -17.40 -1.94
N GLY A 97 -14.02 -18.48 -2.50
CA GLY A 97 -14.36 -19.86 -2.16
C GLY A 97 -13.39 -20.42 -1.14
N ILE A 98 -13.89 -21.23 -0.20
CA ILE A 98 -13.07 -21.97 0.77
C ILE A 98 -13.12 -23.46 0.43
N TYR A 99 -11.94 -24.09 0.42
CA TYR A 99 -11.77 -25.49 0.08
C TYR A 99 -10.93 -26.21 1.13
N LEU A 100 -11.30 -27.44 1.46
CA LEU A 100 -10.42 -28.40 2.12
C LEU A 100 -9.74 -29.23 1.03
N SER A 101 -8.41 -29.32 1.05
CA SER A 101 -7.65 -30.11 0.10
C SER A 101 -6.62 -31.02 0.75
N ASN A 102 -6.22 -32.07 0.04
CA ASN A 102 -5.03 -32.87 0.32
C ASN A 102 -4.50 -33.38 -1.02
N TYR A 103 -3.43 -32.74 -1.51
CA TYR A 103 -2.77 -33.08 -2.76
C TYR A 103 -1.64 -34.12 -2.60
N PHE A 104 -1.30 -34.50 -1.36
CA PHE A 104 -0.28 -35.52 -1.07
C PHE A 104 -0.82 -36.95 -1.18
N ARG A 105 -2.15 -37.12 -1.18
CA ARG A 105 -2.82 -38.41 -1.38
C ARG A 105 -3.21 -38.63 -2.84
N TYR A 106 -3.33 -39.90 -3.23
CA TYR A 106 -3.84 -40.30 -4.55
C TYR A 106 -5.13 -41.14 -4.43
N PRO A 107 -6.22 -40.78 -5.15
CA PRO A 107 -6.36 -39.55 -5.94
C PRO A 107 -6.33 -38.30 -5.03
N PRO A 108 -5.96 -37.12 -5.57
CA PRO A 108 -6.04 -35.87 -4.83
C PRO A 108 -7.45 -35.64 -4.27
N PHE A 109 -7.52 -35.05 -3.09
CA PHE A 109 -8.79 -34.72 -2.44
C PHE A 109 -8.99 -33.21 -2.47
N THR A 110 -10.17 -32.78 -2.91
CA THR A 110 -10.64 -31.41 -2.77
C THR A 110 -12.12 -31.44 -2.40
N LYS A 111 -12.53 -30.59 -1.45
CA LYS A 111 -13.91 -30.41 -1.03
C LYS A 111 -14.19 -28.92 -0.89
N PHE A 112 -15.18 -28.43 -1.65
CA PHE A 112 -15.72 -27.08 -1.47
C PHE A 112 -16.48 -26.99 -0.14
N LEU A 113 -16.24 -25.90 0.61
CA LEU A 113 -16.86 -25.66 1.91
C LEU A 113 -17.92 -24.55 1.83
N ALA A 114 -17.56 -23.39 1.29
CA ALA A 114 -18.45 -22.24 1.17
C ALA A 114 -17.92 -21.17 0.22
N THR A 115 -18.84 -20.30 -0.22
CA THR A 115 -18.54 -18.97 -0.77
C THR A 115 -18.79 -17.94 0.33
N VAL A 116 -17.81 -17.10 0.63
CA VAL A 116 -17.87 -16.12 1.72
C VAL A 116 -17.42 -14.74 1.26
N SER A 117 -17.70 -13.71 2.05
CA SER A 117 -17.03 -12.42 1.86
C SER A 117 -15.64 -12.47 2.49
N VAL A 118 -14.62 -11.98 1.79
CA VAL A 118 -13.27 -11.93 2.36
C VAL A 118 -13.23 -11.06 3.62
N SER A 119 -14.11 -10.06 3.71
CA SER A 119 -14.18 -9.17 4.86
C SER A 119 -14.73 -9.81 6.12
N ASP A 120 -15.30 -11.02 6.04
CA ASP A 120 -15.76 -11.76 7.21
C ASP A 120 -14.58 -12.19 8.10
N GLY A 121 -13.38 -12.33 7.53
CA GLY A 121 -12.13 -12.70 8.23
C GLY A 121 -12.14 -14.11 8.86
N SER A 122 -13.27 -14.81 8.81
CA SER A 122 -13.45 -16.13 9.42
C SER A 122 -14.63 -16.89 8.82
N TYR A 123 -14.57 -18.21 8.92
CA TYR A 123 -15.66 -19.12 8.55
C TYR A 123 -15.63 -20.36 9.45
N THR A 124 -16.76 -20.67 10.09
CA THR A 124 -16.92 -21.88 10.90
C THR A 124 -17.50 -22.99 10.05
N THR A 125 -16.87 -24.17 10.10
CA THR A 125 -17.27 -25.34 9.32
C THR A 125 -17.56 -26.53 10.22
N ASP A 126 -18.64 -27.25 9.90
CA ASP A 126 -18.91 -28.58 10.45
C ASP A 126 -17.97 -29.61 9.80
N THR A 127 -17.25 -30.34 10.63
CA THR A 127 -16.29 -31.37 10.21
C THR A 127 -16.81 -32.81 10.30
N THR A 128 -18.10 -33.02 10.58
CA THR A 128 -18.71 -34.34 10.84
C THR A 128 -18.39 -35.43 9.81
N ASN A 129 -18.30 -35.05 8.53
CA ASN A 129 -18.02 -35.99 7.44
C ASN A 129 -16.67 -35.71 6.76
N TRP A 130 -15.72 -35.18 7.50
CA TRP A 130 -14.37 -34.94 6.98
C TRP A 130 -13.52 -36.21 7.11
N PRO A 131 -12.61 -36.47 6.16
CA PRO A 131 -11.67 -37.58 6.27
C PRO A 131 -10.67 -37.33 7.42
N THR A 132 -9.97 -38.39 7.85
CA THR A 132 -8.89 -38.28 8.85
C THR A 132 -7.51 -38.44 8.20
N GLY A 133 -6.45 -38.05 8.91
CA GLY A 133 -5.06 -38.11 8.48
C GLY A 133 -4.36 -36.76 8.40
N GLY A 134 -3.08 -36.76 8.01
CA GLY A 134 -2.28 -35.56 7.72
C GLY A 134 -2.32 -35.15 6.24
N GLY A 135 -1.60 -34.10 5.87
CA GLY A 135 -1.57 -33.59 4.50
C GLY A 135 -2.72 -32.66 4.12
N TYR A 136 -3.61 -32.32 5.06
CA TYR A 136 -4.75 -31.44 4.78
C TYR A 136 -4.37 -29.97 4.87
N ARG A 137 -4.97 -29.17 3.99
CA ARG A 137 -4.83 -27.71 3.93
C ARG A 137 -6.18 -27.07 3.63
N ILE A 138 -6.37 -25.87 4.16
CA ILE A 138 -7.43 -24.97 3.73
C ILE A 138 -6.89 -24.09 2.61
N ASN A 139 -7.64 -24.00 1.52
CA ASN A 139 -7.38 -23.06 0.43
C ASN A 139 -8.49 -22.03 0.36
N ILE A 140 -8.12 -20.78 0.15
CA ILE A 140 -9.03 -19.70 -0.26
C ILE A 140 -8.72 -19.38 -1.71
N GLY A 141 -9.74 -19.36 -2.57
CA GLY A 141 -9.58 -19.26 -4.01
C GLY A 141 -10.83 -18.78 -4.74
N ASN A 142 -10.87 -19.00 -6.05
CA ASN A 142 -12.04 -18.69 -6.87
C ASN A 142 -13.21 -19.62 -6.49
N PRO A 143 -14.42 -19.10 -6.21
CA PRO A 143 -15.57 -19.93 -5.85
C PRO A 143 -16.02 -20.96 -6.88
N LYS A 144 -15.57 -20.84 -8.13
CA LYS A 144 -15.99 -21.68 -9.27
C LYS A 144 -14.87 -22.52 -9.88
N HIS A 145 -13.63 -22.26 -9.49
CA HIS A 145 -12.41 -22.83 -10.07
C HIS A 145 -11.45 -23.16 -8.93
N ASP A 146 -11.46 -24.41 -8.45
CA ASP A 146 -10.68 -24.84 -7.30
C ASP A 146 -9.16 -24.88 -7.57
N GLU A 147 -8.77 -24.78 -8.83
CA GLU A 147 -7.39 -24.60 -9.30
C GLU A 147 -6.84 -23.18 -9.09
N GLU A 148 -7.71 -22.17 -8.92
CA GLU A 148 -7.30 -20.77 -8.70
C GLU A 148 -7.18 -20.45 -7.20
N ILE A 149 -5.99 -20.70 -6.65
CA ILE A 149 -5.70 -20.50 -5.23
C ILE A 149 -5.14 -19.09 -4.98
N TYR A 150 -5.77 -18.35 -4.06
CA TYR A 150 -5.33 -17.02 -3.62
C TYR A 150 -4.50 -17.10 -2.32
N ALA A 151 -4.86 -18.03 -1.44
CA ALA A 151 -4.14 -18.33 -0.21
C ALA A 151 -4.28 -19.80 0.17
N GLN A 152 -3.28 -20.32 0.88
CA GLN A 152 -3.24 -21.69 1.35
C GLN A 152 -2.71 -21.70 2.78
N SER A 153 -3.34 -22.51 3.65
CA SER A 153 -2.91 -22.68 5.03
C SER A 153 -1.63 -23.50 5.12
N GLU A 154 -1.07 -23.50 6.32
CA GLU A 154 -0.16 -24.55 6.75
C GLU A 154 -0.86 -25.91 6.76
N GLU A 155 -0.07 -26.99 6.71
CA GLU A 155 -0.62 -28.33 6.82
C GLU A 155 -1.11 -28.60 8.24
N PHE A 156 -2.26 -29.25 8.37
CA PHE A 156 -2.85 -29.66 9.63
C PHE A 156 -3.35 -31.11 9.58
N ILE A 157 -3.72 -31.65 10.75
CA ILE A 157 -4.07 -33.05 10.94
C ILE A 157 -5.54 -33.16 11.31
N LEU A 158 -6.27 -34.04 10.64
CA LEU A 158 -7.65 -34.39 10.96
C LEU A 158 -7.68 -35.69 11.79
N THR A 159 -8.19 -35.63 13.01
CA THR A 159 -8.28 -36.78 13.92
C THR A 159 -9.71 -37.29 14.05
N ALA A 160 -9.87 -38.55 14.46
CA ALA A 160 -11.19 -39.18 14.56
C ALA A 160 -12.04 -38.58 15.70
N PRO A 161 -13.38 -38.63 15.60
CA PRO A 161 -14.24 -38.21 16.69
C PRO A 161 -13.99 -39.08 17.93
N GLY A 162 -13.52 -38.47 19.02
CA GLY A 162 -13.33 -39.15 20.31
C GLY A 162 -11.96 -39.80 20.51
N ALA A 163 -10.98 -39.46 19.65
CA ALA A 163 -9.57 -39.76 19.87
C ALA A 163 -8.96 -38.93 21.01
#